data_AF-A0A164ZRJ6-F1
#
_entry.id   AF-A0A164ZRJ6-F1
#
_cell.length_a   1.000
_cell.length_b   1.000
_cell.length_c   1.000
_cell.angle_alpha   90.00
_cell.angle_beta   90.00
_cell.angle_gamma   90.00
#
_symmetry.space_group_name_H-M   'P 1'
#
loop_
_entity.id
_entity.type
_entity.pdbx_description
1 polymer ?
#
loop_
_entity_poly.entity_id
_entity_poly.type
_entity_poly.pdbx_seq_one_letter_code
_entity_poly.pdbx_strand_id
1 'polypeptide(L)'
;AENDALLHKLIHTKLLSGSLNPELDLSPAERKKALAGRVIEVAGETKLGRGDRTIRQEEHNRASKHVRDGLREKQKQRDAKKLEEAKNLGNYYPGLKKLYDDSSSGAPKQREKGLRMGVGKFENGMLKLSRDDIAKVQGSSSRGGRGGRGGRGSRGRGGGKRGGRF
;
A
#
# COMPACT_ATOMS: atom_id res chain seq x y z
N ALA A 1 -13.62 -10.93 -21.19
CA ALA A 1 -13.00 -10.87 -19.85
C ALA A 1 -13.98 -11.16 -18.71
N GLU A 2 -15.23 -11.57 -18.99
CA GLU A 2 -16.24 -11.87 -17.96
C GLU A 2 -15.91 -13.13 -17.14
N ASN A 3 -15.29 -14.13 -17.78
CA ASN A 3 -14.89 -15.39 -17.14
C ASN A 3 -13.89 -15.16 -15.99
N ASP A 4 -12.92 -14.26 -16.16
CA ASP A 4 -11.94 -13.94 -15.11
C ASP A 4 -12.58 -13.17 -13.95
N ALA A 5 -13.55 -12.30 -14.25
CA ALA A 5 -14.30 -11.59 -13.21
C ALA A 5 -15.20 -12.53 -12.40
N LEU A 6 -15.83 -13.51 -13.06
CA LEU A 6 -16.59 -14.56 -12.38
C LEU A 6 -15.68 -15.47 -11.58
N LEU A 7 -14.53 -15.88 -12.11
CA LEU A 7 -13.54 -16.68 -11.39
C LEU A 7 -12.99 -15.93 -10.17
N HIS A 8 -12.63 -14.65 -10.33
CA HIS A 8 -12.17 -13.81 -9.23
C HIS A 8 -13.24 -13.70 -8.14
N LYS A 9 -14.51 -13.49 -8.53
CA LYS A 9 -15.63 -13.53 -7.60
C LYS A 9 -15.70 -14.89 -6.92
N LEU A 10 -15.69 -16.00 -7.65
CA LEU A 10 -15.74 -17.36 -7.10
C LEU A 10 -14.61 -17.66 -6.12
N ILE A 11 -13.37 -17.31 -6.43
CA ILE A 11 -12.21 -17.53 -5.57
C ILE A 11 -12.37 -16.77 -4.25
N HIS A 12 -12.81 -15.51 -4.32
CA HIS A 12 -12.96 -14.66 -3.14
C HIS A 12 -14.28 -14.83 -2.39
N THR A 13 -15.34 -15.34 -3.03
CA THR A 13 -16.68 -15.53 -2.43
C THR A 13 -17.00 -16.97 -2.06
N LYS A 14 -16.46 -17.98 -2.74
CA LYS A 14 -16.87 -19.39 -2.57
C LYS A 14 -15.86 -20.31 -1.89
N LEU A 15 -14.56 -20.03 -1.90
CA LEU A 15 -13.59 -21.04 -1.45
C LEU A 15 -13.36 -21.15 0.07
N LEU A 16 -13.85 -20.21 0.88
CA LEU A 16 -13.63 -20.24 2.36
C LEU A 16 -14.83 -19.72 3.15
N SER A 17 -15.98 -19.59 2.49
CA SER A 17 -17.10 -18.86 3.04
C SER A 17 -17.98 -19.79 3.88
N GLY A 18 -17.52 -20.00 5.10
CA GLY A 18 -18.10 -20.86 6.11
C GLY A 18 -19.62 -20.82 6.36
N SER A 19 -20.35 -19.84 5.83
CA SER A 19 -21.81 -19.81 5.95
C SER A 19 -22.57 -20.63 4.90
N LEU A 20 -21.93 -21.08 3.82
CA LEU A 20 -22.60 -21.88 2.75
C LEU A 20 -22.12 -23.33 2.67
N ASN A 21 -20.98 -23.68 3.26
CA ASN A 21 -20.47 -25.05 3.30
C ASN A 21 -20.89 -25.68 4.63
N PRO A 22 -21.88 -26.59 4.66
CA PRO A 22 -22.32 -27.25 5.90
C PRO A 22 -21.25 -28.20 6.48
N GLU A 23 -20.22 -28.55 5.70
CA GLU A 23 -19.08 -29.36 6.13
C GLU A 23 -18.04 -28.59 6.96
N LEU A 24 -18.13 -27.26 7.01
CA LEU A 24 -17.32 -26.46 7.92
C LEU A 24 -18.10 -26.32 9.22
N ASP A 25 -17.65 -27.01 10.27
CA ASP A 25 -18.21 -26.99 11.63
C ASP A 25 -18.09 -25.61 12.30
N LEU A 26 -18.83 -24.62 11.79
CA LEU A 26 -18.76 -23.24 12.26
C LEU A 26 -19.84 -22.94 13.28
N SER A 27 -19.42 -22.19 14.28
CA SER A 27 -20.33 -21.69 15.30
C SER A 27 -21.42 -20.83 14.65
N PRO A 28 -22.67 -20.86 15.16
CA PRO A 28 -23.73 -19.95 14.71
C PRO A 28 -23.30 -18.47 14.74
N ALA A 29 -22.45 -18.09 15.70
CA ALA A 29 -21.92 -16.71 15.80
C ALA A 29 -20.99 -16.37 14.63
N GLU A 30 -20.13 -17.30 14.23
CA GLU A 30 -19.20 -17.12 13.10
C GLU A 30 -19.95 -17.05 11.77
N ARG A 31 -21.00 -17.88 11.61
CA ARG A 31 -21.88 -17.84 10.45
C ARG A 31 -22.57 -16.48 10.29
N LYS A 32 -23.08 -15.90 11.39
CA LYS A 32 -23.68 -14.56 11.38
C LYS A 32 -22.69 -13.47 10.96
N LYS A 33 -21.46 -13.50 11.47
CA LYS A 33 -20.39 -12.54 11.10
C LYS A 33 -19.97 -12.69 9.64
N ALA A 34 -19.84 -13.91 9.15
CA ALA A 34 -19.54 -14.18 7.76
C ALA A 34 -20.65 -13.66 6.82
N LEU A 35 -21.93 -13.81 7.19
CA LEU A 35 -23.05 -13.26 6.42
C LEU A 35 -23.05 -11.73 6.43
N ALA A 36 -22.89 -11.11 7.60
CA ALA A 36 -22.80 -9.65 7.70
C ALA A 36 -21.63 -9.11 6.87
N GLY A 37 -20.48 -9.79 6.88
CA GLY A 37 -19.30 -9.39 6.10
C GLY A 37 -19.58 -9.39 4.61
N ARG A 38 -20.33 -10.38 4.11
CA ARG A 38 -20.76 -10.42 2.71
C ARG A 38 -21.70 -9.30 2.34
N VAL A 39 -22.62 -8.91 3.24
CA VAL A 39 -23.53 -7.78 2.97
C VAL A 39 -22.72 -6.51 2.74
N ILE A 40 -21.69 -6.26 3.55
CA ILE A 40 -20.78 -5.12 3.41
C ILE A 40 -19.96 -5.19 2.11
N GLU A 41 -19.52 -6.39 1.72
CA GLU A 41 -18.80 -6.59 0.44
C GLU A 41 -19.70 -6.35 -0.78
N VAL A 42 -20.95 -6.83 -0.75
CA VAL A 42 -21.95 -6.62 -1.81
C VAL A 42 -22.36 -5.15 -1.90
N ALA A 43 -22.43 -4.45 -0.77
CA ALA A 43 -22.65 -3.01 -0.70
C ALA A 43 -21.47 -2.19 -1.28
N GLY A 44 -20.31 -2.82 -1.52
CA GLY A 44 -19.13 -2.18 -2.11
C GLY A 44 -18.28 -1.38 -1.13
N GLU A 45 -18.55 -1.46 0.17
CA GLU A 45 -17.81 -0.73 1.22
C GLU A 45 -16.42 -1.36 1.48
N THR A 46 -16.29 -2.67 1.24
CA THR A 46 -15.04 -3.41 1.46
C THR A 46 -14.68 -4.28 0.25
N LYS A 47 -13.38 -4.59 0.11
CA LYS A 47 -12.92 -5.50 -0.93
C LYS A 47 -13.47 -6.92 -0.68
N LEU A 48 -13.79 -7.60 -1.78
CA LEU A 48 -14.29 -8.97 -1.77
C LEU A 48 -13.38 -9.90 -0.94
N GLY A 49 -13.96 -10.68 -0.04
CA GLY A 49 -13.25 -11.58 0.88
C GLY A 49 -12.58 -10.91 2.09
N ARG A 50 -12.79 -9.61 2.34
CA ARG A 50 -12.25 -8.89 3.51
C ARG A 50 -13.33 -8.44 4.51
N GLY A 51 -14.61 -8.58 4.22
CA GLY A 51 -15.73 -8.10 5.03
C GLY A 51 -15.86 -8.76 6.41
N ASP A 52 -15.58 -10.06 6.55
CA ASP A 52 -15.57 -10.69 7.89
C ASP A 52 -14.44 -10.11 8.77
N ARG A 53 -13.27 -9.82 8.18
CA ARG A 53 -12.16 -9.23 8.93
C ARG A 53 -12.48 -7.80 9.38
N THR A 54 -13.20 -7.02 8.59
CA THR A 54 -13.58 -5.66 8.99
C THR A 54 -14.56 -5.67 10.16
N ILE A 55 -15.57 -6.54 10.13
CA ILE A 55 -16.51 -6.70 11.25
C ILE A 55 -15.79 -7.13 12.53
N ARG A 56 -14.93 -8.14 12.45
CA ARG A 56 -14.14 -8.58 13.61
C ARG A 56 -13.25 -7.46 14.12
N GLN A 57 -12.65 -6.66 13.24
CA GLN A 57 -11.82 -5.54 13.63
C GLN A 57 -12.64 -4.45 14.33
N GLU A 58 -13.85 -4.14 13.86
CA GLU A 58 -14.77 -3.21 14.50
C GLU A 58 -15.19 -3.69 15.89
N GLU A 59 -15.51 -4.98 16.05
CA GLU A 59 -15.79 -5.58 17.35
C GLU A 59 -14.58 -5.46 18.29
N HIS A 60 -13.37 -5.78 17.80
CA HIS A 60 -12.14 -5.62 18.58
C HIS A 60 -11.84 -4.15 18.94
N ASN A 61 -12.27 -3.21 18.12
CA ASN A 61 -12.12 -1.78 18.39
C ASN A 61 -13.06 -1.28 19.50
N ARG A 62 -14.13 -2.02 19.83
CA ARG A 62 -15.01 -1.70 20.98
C ARG A 62 -14.37 -2.10 22.33
N ALA A 63 -13.43 -3.03 22.33
CA ALA A 63 -12.73 -3.45 23.54
C ALA A 63 -11.77 -2.36 24.06
N SER A 64 -11.49 -2.37 25.36
CA SER A 64 -10.53 -1.47 25.99
C SER A 64 -9.11 -1.66 25.44
N LYS A 65 -8.27 -0.62 25.55
CA LYS A 65 -6.93 -0.61 24.96
C LYS A 65 -6.07 -1.79 25.44
N HIS A 66 -6.03 -2.02 26.75
CA HIS A 66 -5.22 -3.09 27.34
C HIS A 66 -5.62 -4.48 26.81
N VAL A 67 -6.93 -4.76 26.72
CA VAL A 67 -7.45 -6.03 26.17
C VAL A 67 -7.10 -6.16 24.70
N ARG A 68 -7.25 -5.08 23.92
CA ARG A 68 -6.91 -5.07 22.49
C ARG A 68 -5.43 -5.35 22.25
N ASP A 69 -4.56 -4.73 23.03
CA ASP A 69 -3.11 -4.91 22.92
C ASP A 69 -2.71 -6.34 23.33
N GLY A 70 -3.27 -6.87 24.42
CA GLY A 70 -3.04 -8.27 24.82
C GLY A 70 -3.51 -9.30 23.79
N LEU A 71 -4.66 -9.07 23.14
CA LEU A 71 -5.15 -9.93 22.05
C LEU A 71 -4.22 -9.88 20.83
N ARG A 72 -3.74 -8.68 20.46
CA ARG A 72 -2.77 -8.52 19.35
C ARG A 72 -1.45 -9.20 19.65
N GLU A 73 -0.95 -9.08 20.87
CA GLU A 73 0.28 -9.75 21.28
C GLU A 73 0.14 -11.28 21.25
N LYS A 74 -0.95 -11.81 21.80
CA LYS A 74 -1.26 -13.24 21.75
C LYS A 74 -1.44 -13.75 20.31
N GLN A 75 -1.98 -12.92 19.42
CA GLN A 75 -2.05 -13.26 17.99
C GLN A 75 -0.64 -13.39 17.39
N LYS A 76 0.24 -12.40 17.62
CA LYS A 76 1.63 -12.44 17.14
C LYS A 76 2.39 -13.67 17.66
N GLN A 77 2.23 -14.00 18.94
CA GLN A 77 2.86 -15.18 19.53
C GLN A 77 2.38 -16.49 18.87
N ARG A 78 1.07 -16.61 18.58
CA ARG A 78 0.52 -17.77 17.87
C ARG A 78 1.06 -17.86 16.44
N ASP A 79 1.15 -16.74 15.75
CA ASP A 79 1.63 -16.70 14.37
C ASP A 79 3.14 -17.03 14.30
N ALA A 80 3.94 -16.58 15.27
CA ALA A 80 5.35 -16.95 15.41
C ALA A 80 5.53 -18.46 15.65
N LYS A 81 4.74 -19.05 16.56
CA LYS A 81 4.78 -20.51 16.81
C LYS A 81 4.45 -21.32 15.56
N LYS A 82 3.38 -20.94 14.84
CA LYS A 82 3.01 -21.59 13.57
C LYS A 82 4.11 -21.50 12.51
N LEU A 83 4.81 -20.37 12.47
CA LEU A 83 5.96 -20.18 11.59
C LEU A 83 7.13 -21.12 11.95
N GLU A 84 7.42 -21.26 13.23
CA GLU A 84 8.46 -22.19 13.72
C GLU A 84 8.07 -23.65 13.44
N GLU A 85 6.83 -24.03 13.73
CA GLU A 85 6.29 -25.36 13.41
C GLU A 85 6.39 -25.64 11.90
N ALA A 86 5.97 -24.70 11.05
CA ALA A 86 6.07 -24.85 9.60
C ALA A 86 7.52 -24.98 9.11
N LYS A 87 8.48 -24.28 9.74
CA LYS A 87 9.92 -24.44 9.45
C LYS A 87 10.42 -25.81 9.87
N ASN A 88 10.06 -26.27 11.07
CA ASN A 88 10.47 -27.56 11.61
C ASN A 88 9.93 -28.72 10.78
N LEU A 89 8.71 -28.59 10.28
CA LEU A 89 8.07 -29.56 9.38
C LEU A 89 8.55 -29.46 7.93
N GLY A 90 9.39 -28.49 7.58
CA GLY A 90 9.87 -28.27 6.21
C GLY A 90 8.82 -27.69 5.25
N ASN A 91 7.64 -27.30 5.74
CA ASN A 91 6.56 -26.69 4.95
C ASN A 91 6.75 -25.20 4.69
N TYR A 92 7.80 -24.59 5.25
CA TYR A 92 8.10 -23.17 5.05
C TYR A 92 8.87 -22.93 3.75
N TYR A 93 8.30 -22.12 2.85
CA TYR A 93 8.96 -21.66 1.63
C TYR A 93 9.12 -20.12 1.62
N PRO A 94 10.32 -19.56 1.32
CA PRO A 94 10.56 -18.11 1.35
C PRO A 94 9.61 -17.28 0.46
N GLY A 95 9.17 -17.83 -0.67
CA GLY A 95 8.19 -17.16 -1.55
C GLY A 95 6.80 -16.98 -0.92
N LEU A 96 6.47 -17.80 0.09
CA LEU A 96 5.21 -17.74 0.84
C LEU A 96 5.32 -16.91 2.12
N LYS A 97 6.48 -16.29 2.40
CA LYS A 97 6.70 -15.44 3.59
C LYS A 97 5.58 -14.41 3.78
N LYS A 98 5.11 -13.79 2.68
CA LYS A 98 4.04 -12.78 2.71
C LYS A 98 2.73 -13.32 3.29
N LEU A 99 2.41 -14.59 3.06
CA LEU A 99 1.17 -15.20 3.58
C LEU A 99 1.19 -15.34 5.11
N TYR A 100 2.39 -15.49 5.69
CA TYR A 100 2.57 -15.53 7.13
C TYR A 100 2.68 -14.14 7.76
N ASP A 101 3.11 -13.12 7.00
CA ASP A 101 3.30 -11.73 7.47
C ASP A 101 2.04 -10.86 7.35
N ASP A 102 1.05 -11.32 6.57
CA ASP A 102 -0.21 -10.62 6.26
C ASP A 102 -1.14 -10.45 7.48
N SER A 103 -0.85 -11.11 8.61
CA SER A 103 -1.64 -10.98 9.84
C SER A 103 -1.31 -9.73 10.65
N SER A 104 -0.15 -9.09 10.41
CA SER A 104 0.34 -8.02 11.30
C SER A 104 0.98 -6.82 10.61
N SER A 105 1.34 -6.92 9.33
CA SER A 105 2.04 -5.83 8.65
C SER A 105 1.04 -4.81 8.06
N GLY A 106 1.02 -3.61 8.65
CA GLY A 106 0.42 -2.45 8.00
C GLY A 106 1.15 -2.13 6.70
N ALA A 107 0.50 -1.43 5.77
CA ALA A 107 1.10 -1.05 4.50
C ALA A 107 2.48 -0.38 4.73
N PRO A 108 3.50 -0.71 3.91
CA PRO A 108 4.83 -0.16 4.09
C PRO A 108 4.76 1.37 4.00
N LYS A 109 5.03 2.05 5.12
CA LYS A 109 5.11 3.51 5.14
C LYS A 109 6.30 3.94 4.29
N GLN A 110 6.08 4.86 3.36
CA GLN A 110 7.20 5.48 2.65
C GLN A 110 8.09 6.18 3.69
N ARG A 111 9.39 5.92 3.61
CA ARG A 111 10.37 6.58 4.48
C ARG A 111 10.30 8.08 4.23
N GLU A 112 10.12 8.86 5.30
CA GLU A 112 10.23 10.31 5.23
C GLU A 112 11.64 10.69 4.79
N LYS A 113 11.75 11.53 3.74
CA LYS A 113 13.04 11.87 3.12
C LYS A 113 13.74 13.07 3.79
N GLY A 114 13.30 13.48 4.98
CA GLY A 114 13.80 14.66 5.68
C GLY A 114 13.62 15.96 4.90
N LEU A 115 14.14 17.07 5.43
CA LEU A 115 14.22 18.32 4.68
C LEU A 115 15.26 18.17 3.56
N ARG A 116 14.82 18.38 2.32
CA ARG A 116 15.71 18.34 1.15
C ARG A 116 16.39 19.69 0.98
N MET A 117 17.67 19.68 0.63
CA MET A 117 18.39 20.89 0.24
C MET A 117 17.91 21.37 -1.13
N GLY A 118 17.74 22.68 -1.30
CA GLY A 118 17.28 23.30 -2.55
C GLY A 118 18.38 23.52 -3.60
N VAL A 119 19.59 22.99 -3.37
CA VAL A 119 20.76 23.20 -4.24
C VAL A 119 21.35 21.86 -4.69
N GLY A 120 21.49 21.69 -6.00
CA GLY A 120 22.17 20.54 -6.60
C GLY A 120 21.62 19.16 -6.23
N LYS A 121 22.40 18.12 -6.57
CA LYS A 121 22.11 16.72 -6.26
C LYS A 121 23.22 16.17 -5.38
N PHE A 122 22.90 15.76 -4.16
CA PHE A 122 23.84 15.07 -3.29
C PHE A 122 23.82 13.57 -3.57
N GLU A 123 24.93 13.03 -4.06
CA GLU A 123 25.11 11.60 -4.33
C GLU A 123 26.49 11.16 -3.83
N ASN A 124 26.55 10.01 -3.14
CA ASN A 124 27.81 9.38 -2.71
C ASN A 124 28.76 10.32 -1.95
N GLY A 125 28.23 11.21 -1.11
CA GLY A 125 29.05 12.16 -0.33
C GLY A 125 29.47 13.42 -1.10
N MET A 126 29.13 13.54 -2.39
CA MET A 126 29.50 14.65 -3.24
C MET A 126 28.27 15.47 -3.66
N LEU A 127 28.38 16.79 -3.50
CA LEU A 127 27.38 17.72 -4.02
C LEU A 127 27.67 18.02 -5.49
N LYS A 128 26.78 17.55 -6.37
CA LYS A 128 26.82 17.87 -7.80
C LYS A 128 25.99 19.11 -8.07
N LEU A 129 26.64 20.19 -8.50
CA LEU A 129 25.99 21.45 -8.86
C LEU A 129 25.85 21.54 -10.38
N SER A 130 24.67 21.97 -10.85
CA SER A 130 24.50 22.33 -12.25
C SER A 130 25.10 23.71 -12.54
N ARG A 131 25.46 23.99 -13.80
CA ARG A 131 25.92 25.32 -14.21
C ARG A 131 24.87 26.41 -13.90
N ASP A 132 23.59 26.06 -13.99
CA ASP A 132 22.48 26.96 -13.67
C ASP A 132 22.39 27.27 -12.17
N ASP A 133 22.64 26.28 -11.30
CA ASP A 133 22.67 26.50 -9.84
C ASP A 133 23.84 27.43 -9.46
N ILE A 134 24.99 27.23 -10.11
CA ILE A 134 26.18 28.10 -9.94
C ILE A 134 25.86 29.52 -10.42
N ALA A 135 25.24 29.66 -11.60
CA ALA A 135 24.88 30.95 -12.17
C ALA A 135 23.84 31.71 -11.31
N LYS A 136 22.87 31.01 -10.71
CA LYS A 136 21.90 31.61 -9.78
C LYS A 136 22.56 32.16 -8.51
N VAL A 137 23.59 31.50 -8.01
CA VAL A 137 24.33 31.94 -6.81
C VAL A 137 25.34 33.06 -7.15
N GLN A 138 26.00 32.97 -8.30
CA GLN A 138 26.98 33.99 -8.74
C GLN A 138 26.32 35.23 -9.36
N GLY A 139 25.06 35.12 -9.80
CA GLY A 139 24.34 36.16 -10.56
C GLY A 139 23.65 37.26 -9.74
N SER A 140 23.85 37.36 -8.42
CA SER A 140 23.31 38.48 -7.63
C SER A 140 24.21 39.72 -7.58
N SER A 141 25.21 39.83 -8.46
CA SER A 141 26.02 41.04 -8.66
C SER A 141 25.69 41.76 -9.98
N SER A 142 24.40 41.89 -10.32
CA SER A 142 23.95 42.84 -11.34
C SER A 142 23.12 43.94 -10.70
N ARG A 143 23.81 45.07 -10.48
CA ARG A 143 23.33 46.45 -10.40
C ARG A 143 21.86 46.66 -10.80
N GLY A 144 21.16 47.45 -9.98
CA GLY A 144 19.91 48.08 -10.39
C GLY A 144 20.03 48.78 -11.74
N GLY A 145 18.99 48.65 -12.55
CA GLY A 145 18.92 49.21 -13.90
C GLY A 145 17.50 49.19 -14.41
N ARG A 146 16.85 50.35 -14.27
CA ARG A 146 15.51 50.69 -14.74
C ARG A 146 15.50 50.81 -16.27
N GLY A 147 14.54 50.17 -16.94
CA GLY A 147 14.04 50.58 -18.27
C GLY A 147 14.57 49.79 -19.48
N GLY A 148 13.65 49.40 -20.37
CA GLY A 148 14.02 48.79 -21.66
C GLY A 148 12.86 48.13 -22.39
N ARG A 149 12.04 48.96 -23.04
CA ARG A 149 10.94 48.61 -23.94
C ARG A 149 11.44 47.80 -25.15
N GLY A 150 10.71 46.76 -25.55
CA GLY A 150 10.65 46.28 -26.94
C GLY A 150 11.26 44.90 -27.23
N GLY A 151 10.50 44.06 -27.94
CA GLY A 151 11.09 42.87 -28.59
C GLY A 151 10.22 41.63 -28.78
N ARG A 152 8.99 41.78 -29.27
CA ARG A 152 8.33 40.93 -30.28
C ARG A 152 8.93 39.52 -30.52
N GLY A 153 8.21 38.45 -30.18
CA GLY A 153 8.49 37.14 -30.79
C GLY A 153 8.00 35.89 -30.06
N SER A 154 6.70 35.76 -29.79
CA SER A 154 6.11 34.43 -29.59
C SER A 154 6.22 33.66 -30.91
N ARG A 155 7.23 32.79 -31.01
CA ARG A 155 7.30 31.74 -32.03
C ARG A 155 7.34 30.41 -31.31
N GLY A 156 6.15 29.84 -31.14
CA GLY A 156 6.00 28.42 -30.89
C GLY A 156 6.76 27.63 -31.96
N ARG A 157 7.64 26.73 -31.52
CA ARG A 157 8.25 25.70 -32.35
C ARG A 157 8.22 24.38 -31.59
N GLY A 158 7.27 23.54 -32.00
CA GLY A 158 7.54 22.15 -32.35
C GLY A 158 7.81 21.17 -31.20
N GLY A 159 6.77 20.78 -30.48
CA GLY A 159 6.75 19.50 -29.75
C GLY A 159 6.62 18.33 -30.72
N GLY A 160 7.74 17.86 -31.26
CA GLY A 160 7.81 16.66 -32.09
C GLY A 160 7.63 15.39 -31.24
N LYS A 161 6.41 14.84 -31.22
CA LYS A 161 6.14 13.44 -30.87
C LYS A 161 6.85 12.53 -31.88
N ARG A 162 7.93 11.86 -31.46
CA ARG A 162 8.38 10.57 -32.01
C ARG A 162 7.88 9.52 -31.01
N GLY A 163 7.00 8.57 -31.33
CA GLY A 163 6.95 7.74 -32.53
C GLY A 163 7.67 6.43 -32.23
N GLY A 164 7.07 5.59 -31.37
CA GLY A 164 7.56 4.25 -31.05
C GLY A 164 6.98 3.20 -32.00
N ARG A 165 7.89 2.49 -32.69
CA ARG A 165 7.78 1.17 -33.33
C ARG A 165 9.18 0.55 -33.11
N PHE A 166 9.40 -0.70 -32.75
CA PHE A 166 8.67 -1.95 -32.94
C PHE A 166 8.71 -2.78 -31.65
#